data_AF-A0A7S2M477-F1
#
_entry.id   AF-A0A7S2M477-F1
#
_cell.length_a   1.000
_cell.length_b   1.000
_cell.length_c   1.000
_cell.angle_alpha   90.00
_cell.angle_beta   90.00
_cell.angle_gamma   90.00
#
_symmetry.space_group_name_H-M   'P 1'
#
loop_
_entity.id
_entity.type
_entity.pdbx_description
1 polymer ?
#
loop_
_entity_poly.entity_id
_entity_poly.type
_entity_poly.pdbx_seq_one_letter_code
_entity_poly.pdbx_strand_id
1 'polypeptide(L)'
;MSCCFCFSGDKLSPEERKGKYGDAWGQYADNENKFRVKLCGAPCAEPCCWMGSMICFPCAQYKLRHMALNHAEPGSGWSNYQCCQGMFGGCCCIQPGNLGEDNCPQACMCLEGCCCPGMAVSASQGMVMQQYGLGLDEDDVRIIRCNNCLQMLACMASILNICIDFDGDDAVVGIINAVADIVFCCVSGCMTARTYHEIKERENEAPEKYRMER
;
A
#
# COMPACT_ATOMS: atom_id res chain seq x y z
N MET A 1 15.35 13.37 9.34
CA MET A 1 14.46 12.83 8.31
C MET A 1 14.76 13.59 7.02
N SER A 2 15.93 13.32 6.44
CA SER A 2 16.64 14.29 5.57
C SER A 2 17.11 13.74 4.23
N CYS A 3 16.68 12.54 3.82
CA CYS A 3 17.21 11.88 2.61
C CYS A 3 16.31 12.03 1.36
N CYS A 4 15.09 12.55 1.46
CA CYS A 4 14.13 12.63 0.33
C CYS A 4 13.82 14.05 -0.16
N PHE A 5 14.67 15.05 0.14
CA PHE A 5 14.42 16.46 -0.25
C PHE A 5 14.35 16.67 -1.77
N CYS A 6 14.85 15.72 -2.57
CA CYS A 6 14.75 15.78 -4.03
C CYS A 6 13.33 15.58 -4.56
N PHE A 7 12.40 15.05 -3.74
CA PHE A 7 11.01 14.84 -4.13
C PHE A 7 10.12 15.92 -3.52
N SER A 8 9.27 16.52 -4.35
CA SER A 8 8.27 17.48 -3.87
C SER A 8 7.30 16.80 -2.90
N GLY A 9 6.91 17.52 -1.85
CA GLY A 9 5.83 17.14 -0.94
C GLY A 9 4.50 17.83 -1.26
N ASP A 10 4.45 18.58 -2.36
CA ASP A 10 3.23 19.24 -2.79
C ASP A 10 2.16 18.19 -3.10
N LYS A 11 0.90 18.53 -2.80
CA LYS A 11 -0.27 17.72 -3.14
C LYS A 11 -0.25 17.29 -4.62
N LEU A 12 -0.95 16.20 -4.94
CA LEU A 12 -1.04 15.72 -6.32
C LEU A 12 -1.55 16.83 -7.24
N SER A 13 -0.73 17.16 -8.23
CA SER A 13 -1.07 18.13 -9.28
C SER A 13 -2.24 17.61 -10.13
N PRO A 14 -3.00 18.49 -10.82
CA PRO A 14 -4.10 18.08 -11.68
C PRO A 14 -3.69 17.09 -12.78
N GLU A 15 -2.44 17.14 -13.25
CA GLU A 15 -1.91 16.21 -14.24
C GLU A 15 -1.60 14.83 -13.64
N GLU A 16 -1.08 14.78 -12.39
CA GLU A 16 -0.87 13.50 -11.67
C GLU A 16 -2.19 12.80 -11.29
N ARG A 17 -3.29 13.56 -11.23
CA ARG A 17 -4.63 13.02 -11.01
C ARG A 17 -5.24 12.41 -12.27
N LYS A 18 -4.68 12.66 -13.46
CA LYS A 18 -5.24 12.12 -14.71
C LYS A 18 -4.83 10.68 -14.94
N GLY A 19 -5.78 9.89 -15.46
CA GLY A 19 -5.56 8.52 -15.90
C GLY A 19 -5.91 7.50 -14.82
N LYS A 20 -5.95 6.23 -15.23
CA LYS A 20 -6.53 5.12 -14.46
C LYS A 20 -6.04 5.01 -13.01
N TYR A 21 -4.76 5.26 -12.77
CA TYR A 21 -4.16 5.21 -11.43
C TYR A 21 -4.17 6.56 -10.70
N GLY A 22 -4.22 7.67 -11.45
CA GLY A 22 -4.37 9.02 -10.91
C GLY A 22 -5.78 9.24 -10.34
N ASP A 23 -6.80 8.73 -11.00
CA ASP A 23 -8.21 8.82 -10.56
C ASP A 23 -8.42 8.11 -9.21
N ALA A 24 -7.76 6.96 -9.02
CA ALA A 24 -7.86 6.16 -7.79
C ALA A 24 -7.39 6.94 -6.54
N TRP A 25 -6.38 7.81 -6.69
CA TRP A 25 -5.84 8.62 -5.60
C TRP A 25 -6.29 10.08 -5.61
N GLY A 26 -6.73 10.59 -6.75
CA GLY A 26 -7.16 11.97 -6.93
C GLY A 26 -8.35 12.34 -6.04
N GLN A 27 -9.22 11.37 -5.74
CA GLN A 27 -10.35 11.53 -4.81
C GLN A 27 -9.93 11.85 -3.36
N TYR A 28 -8.68 11.56 -2.97
CA TYR A 28 -8.18 11.83 -1.62
C TYR A 28 -7.24 13.04 -1.54
N ALA A 29 -6.87 13.63 -2.67
CA ALA A 29 -5.85 14.68 -2.73
C ALA A 29 -6.28 15.98 -2.01
N ASP A 30 -7.59 16.23 -1.96
CA ASP A 30 -8.16 17.44 -1.35
C ASP A 30 -8.76 17.20 0.04
N ASN A 31 -8.67 15.98 0.56
CA ASN A 31 -9.17 15.65 1.89
C ASN A 31 -8.37 16.38 2.98
N GLU A 32 -9.08 17.00 3.93
CA GLU A 32 -8.46 17.73 5.05
C GLU A 32 -8.14 16.83 6.25
N ASN A 33 -8.88 15.72 6.42
CA ASN A 33 -8.66 14.78 7.51
C ASN A 33 -7.34 14.03 7.29
N LYS A 34 -6.61 13.79 8.39
CA LYS A 34 -5.30 13.12 8.36
C LYS A 34 -5.34 11.84 9.18
N PHE A 35 -4.43 10.93 8.88
CA PHE A 35 -4.17 9.79 9.75
C PHE A 35 -3.71 10.26 11.14
N ARG A 36 -4.07 9.52 12.19
CA ARG A 36 -3.63 9.82 13.56
C ARG A 36 -2.11 9.80 13.69
N VAL A 37 -1.48 8.89 12.97
CA VAL A 37 -0.04 8.70 12.94
C VAL A 37 0.47 8.99 11.53
N LYS A 38 1.48 9.88 11.44
CA LYS A 38 2.21 10.14 10.20
C LYS A 38 2.94 8.87 9.75
N LEU A 39 3.15 8.71 8.45
CA LEU A 39 3.83 7.52 7.89
C LEU A 39 5.21 7.26 8.52
N CYS A 40 6.00 8.32 8.75
CA CYS A 40 7.30 8.21 9.42
C CYS A 40 7.22 7.87 10.92
N GLY A 41 6.08 8.12 11.55
CA GLY A 41 5.82 7.77 12.95
C GLY A 41 5.27 6.35 13.13
N ALA A 42 4.81 5.71 12.05
CA ALA A 42 4.19 4.39 12.09
C ALA A 42 5.11 3.29 12.67
N PRO A 43 6.42 3.24 12.38
CA PRO A 43 7.33 2.26 12.99
C PRO A 43 7.43 2.41 14.52
N CYS A 44 7.28 3.63 15.03
CA CYS A 44 7.33 3.89 16.47
C CYS A 44 6.00 3.60 17.17
N ALA A 45 4.87 3.83 16.48
CA ALA A 45 3.54 3.58 17.02
C ALA A 45 3.18 2.10 17.04
N GLU A 46 3.52 1.35 15.98
CA GLU A 46 3.21 -0.08 15.85
C GLU A 46 4.45 -0.88 15.36
N PRO A 47 5.53 -0.96 16.17
CA PRO A 47 6.80 -1.57 15.77
C PRO A 47 6.67 -3.04 15.38
N CYS A 48 5.82 -3.79 16.09
CA CYS A 48 5.59 -5.20 15.79
C CYS A 48 4.88 -5.42 14.45
N CYS A 49 3.91 -4.55 14.12
CA CYS A 49 3.22 -4.60 12.83
C CYS A 49 4.18 -4.22 11.68
N TRP A 50 4.99 -3.17 11.91
CA TRP A 50 6.00 -2.73 10.96
C TRP A 50 7.03 -3.83 10.66
N MET A 51 7.67 -4.42 11.67
CA MET A 51 8.62 -5.51 11.46
C MET A 51 7.95 -6.76 10.86
N GLY A 52 6.74 -7.10 11.32
CA GLY A 52 6.01 -8.28 10.83
C GLY A 52 5.63 -8.18 9.35
N SER A 53 5.29 -6.99 8.88
CA SER A 53 4.98 -6.73 7.47
C SER A 53 6.21 -6.75 6.56
N MET A 54 7.39 -6.41 7.09
CA MET A 54 8.66 -6.58 6.35
C MET A 54 9.08 -8.05 6.21
N ILE A 55 8.78 -8.89 7.20
CA ILE A 55 9.21 -10.31 7.21
C ILE A 55 8.22 -11.21 6.48
N CYS A 56 6.92 -11.12 6.78
CA CYS A 56 5.87 -11.85 6.06
C CYS A 56 4.83 -10.86 5.51
N PHE A 57 5.16 -10.30 4.36
CA PHE A 57 4.29 -9.38 3.67
C PHE A 57 2.88 -9.95 3.38
N PRO A 58 2.73 -11.17 2.81
CA PRO A 58 1.41 -11.71 2.51
C PRO A 58 0.57 -11.95 3.77
N CYS A 59 1.21 -12.42 4.86
CA CYS A 59 0.53 -12.64 6.13
C CYS A 59 0.00 -11.33 6.71
N ALA A 60 0.83 -10.28 6.70
CA ALA A 60 0.47 -8.98 7.23
C ALA A 60 -0.69 -8.36 6.43
N GLN A 61 -0.63 -8.44 5.10
CA GLN A 61 -1.71 -7.95 4.25
C GLN A 61 -2.99 -8.75 4.42
N TYR A 62 -2.93 -10.08 4.47
CA TYR A 62 -4.10 -10.92 4.70
C TYR A 62 -4.84 -10.51 5.98
N LYS A 63 -4.10 -10.35 7.09
CA LYS A 63 -4.68 -9.90 8.35
C LYS A 63 -5.21 -8.48 8.27
N LEU A 64 -4.44 -7.54 7.70
CA LEU A 64 -4.84 -6.14 7.59
C LEU A 64 -6.11 -5.99 6.76
N ARG A 65 -6.20 -6.67 5.62
CA ARG A 65 -7.37 -6.61 4.73
C ARG A 65 -8.60 -7.18 5.41
N HIS A 66 -8.47 -8.31 6.11
CA HIS A 66 -9.57 -8.86 6.89
C HIS A 66 -10.07 -7.87 7.96
N MET A 67 -9.14 -7.21 8.67
CA MET A 67 -9.51 -6.17 9.63
C MET A 67 -10.19 -4.97 8.96
N ALA A 68 -9.66 -4.48 7.83
CA ALA A 68 -10.26 -3.36 7.11
C ALA A 68 -11.68 -3.67 6.58
N LEU A 69 -11.92 -4.88 6.10
CA LEU A 69 -13.24 -5.34 5.64
C LEU A 69 -14.26 -5.39 6.79
N ASN A 70 -13.90 -6.03 7.90
CA ASN A 70 -14.79 -6.14 9.05
C ASN A 70 -14.96 -4.81 9.80
N HIS A 71 -14.00 -3.90 9.68
CA HIS A 71 -14.13 -2.54 10.20
C HIS A 71 -15.06 -1.67 9.35
N ALA A 72 -15.07 -1.88 8.03
CA ALA A 72 -16.00 -1.20 7.13
C ALA A 72 -17.44 -1.75 7.30
N GLU A 73 -17.58 -3.07 7.39
CA GLU A 73 -18.86 -3.75 7.62
C GLU A 73 -18.69 -4.90 8.63
N PRO A 74 -19.06 -4.67 9.90
CA PRO A 74 -18.95 -5.68 10.96
C PRO A 74 -19.71 -6.97 10.61
N GLY A 75 -19.03 -8.12 10.71
CA GLY A 75 -19.60 -9.44 10.42
C GLY A 75 -19.58 -9.85 8.95
N SER A 76 -19.06 -9.00 8.04
CA SER A 76 -18.95 -9.33 6.61
C SER A 76 -17.90 -10.40 6.30
N GLY A 77 -16.89 -10.58 7.17
CA GLY A 77 -15.81 -11.53 7.00
C GLY A 77 -14.99 -11.26 5.73
N TRP A 78 -15.17 -12.13 4.73
CA TRP A 78 -14.54 -12.00 3.40
C TRP A 78 -15.54 -11.70 2.28
N SER A 79 -16.82 -11.49 2.60
CA SER A 79 -17.88 -11.37 1.57
C SER A 79 -17.72 -10.13 0.68
N ASN A 80 -17.14 -9.07 1.24
CA ASN A 80 -16.89 -7.80 0.52
C ASN A 80 -15.46 -7.70 -0.02
N TYR A 81 -14.75 -8.82 -0.07
CA TYR A 81 -13.40 -8.82 -0.62
C TYR A 81 -13.46 -8.66 -2.13
N GLN A 82 -12.72 -7.66 -2.63
CA GLN A 82 -12.39 -7.53 -4.04
C GLN A 82 -10.88 -7.30 -4.18
N CYS A 83 -10.29 -7.89 -5.21
CA CYS A 83 -8.88 -7.87 -5.53
C CYS A 83 -8.44 -6.43 -5.76
N CYS A 84 -7.43 -5.98 -5.03
CA CYS A 84 -6.97 -4.60 -5.02
C CYS A 84 -8.09 -3.58 -4.77
N GLN A 85 -9.20 -4.04 -4.15
CA GLN A 85 -10.46 -3.32 -3.91
C GLN A 85 -11.05 -2.61 -5.13
N GLY A 86 -10.76 -3.11 -6.34
CA GLY A 86 -11.17 -2.47 -7.58
C GLY A 86 -10.53 -1.09 -7.84
N MET A 87 -9.68 -0.60 -6.93
CA MET A 87 -9.03 0.72 -7.04
C MET A 87 -8.03 0.76 -8.19
N PHE A 88 -7.26 -0.31 -8.33
CA PHE A 88 -6.25 -0.46 -9.36
C PHE A 88 -6.88 -1.28 -10.46
N GLY A 89 -7.53 -0.62 -11.43
CA GLY A 89 -8.24 -1.38 -12.46
C GLY A 89 -7.29 -2.32 -13.21
N GLY A 90 -7.83 -3.34 -13.86
CA GLY A 90 -7.03 -4.50 -14.28
C GLY A 90 -5.90 -4.26 -15.29
N CYS A 91 -4.87 -5.11 -15.23
CA CYS A 91 -3.82 -5.21 -16.25
C CYS A 91 -4.08 -6.45 -17.10
N CYS A 92 -4.25 -6.25 -18.42
CA CYS A 92 -4.56 -7.31 -19.38
C CYS A 92 -5.73 -8.21 -18.89
N CYS A 93 -5.46 -9.49 -18.64
CA CYS A 93 -6.44 -10.50 -18.24
C CYS A 93 -6.80 -10.47 -16.75
N ILE A 94 -6.07 -9.71 -15.93
CA ILE A 94 -6.30 -9.61 -14.48
C ILE A 94 -7.22 -8.43 -14.26
N GLN A 95 -8.53 -8.67 -14.16
CA GLN A 95 -9.51 -7.64 -13.83
C GLN A 95 -10.04 -7.88 -12.41
N PRO A 96 -9.83 -6.93 -11.48
CA PRO A 96 -10.58 -6.89 -10.23
C PRO A 96 -12.08 -7.03 -10.51
N GLY A 97 -12.78 -7.84 -9.74
CA GLY A 97 -14.19 -8.22 -9.95
C GLY A 97 -14.38 -9.54 -10.69
N ASN A 98 -13.38 -10.04 -11.41
CA ASN A 98 -13.55 -11.17 -12.35
C ASN A 98 -12.51 -12.30 -12.15
N LEU A 99 -11.85 -12.34 -10.99
CA LEU A 99 -10.79 -13.32 -10.68
C LEU A 99 -11.30 -14.56 -9.92
N GLY A 100 -12.63 -14.76 -9.84
CA GLY A 100 -13.23 -15.82 -9.04
C GLY A 100 -13.15 -15.59 -7.54
N GLU A 101 -12.97 -14.33 -7.14
CA GLU A 101 -12.85 -13.90 -5.75
C GLU A 101 -14.11 -14.11 -4.92
N ASP A 102 -15.29 -14.13 -5.56
CA ASP A 102 -16.56 -14.51 -4.90
C ASP A 102 -16.52 -15.95 -4.36
N ASN A 103 -15.81 -16.85 -5.07
CA ASN A 103 -15.75 -18.26 -4.71
C ASN A 103 -14.60 -18.57 -3.73
N CYS A 104 -13.49 -17.85 -3.82
CA CYS A 104 -12.32 -18.07 -2.97
C CYS A 104 -11.55 -16.76 -2.64
N PRO A 105 -12.13 -15.88 -1.82
CA PRO A 105 -11.55 -14.56 -1.55
C PRO A 105 -10.23 -14.65 -0.79
N GLN A 106 -10.08 -15.65 0.08
CA GLN A 106 -8.87 -15.86 0.89
C GLN A 106 -7.66 -16.24 0.03
N ALA A 107 -7.84 -17.14 -0.94
CA ALA A 107 -6.76 -17.52 -1.86
C ALA A 107 -6.40 -16.35 -2.78
N CYS A 108 -7.40 -15.60 -3.25
CA CYS A 108 -7.19 -14.39 -4.02
C CYS A 108 -6.38 -13.35 -3.22
N MET A 109 -6.70 -13.15 -1.93
CA MET A 109 -5.95 -12.23 -1.07
C MET A 109 -4.50 -12.67 -0.84
N CYS A 110 -4.26 -13.97 -0.68
CA CYS A 110 -2.90 -14.50 -0.60
C CYS A 110 -2.12 -14.25 -1.90
N LEU A 111 -2.74 -14.47 -3.06
CA LEU A 111 -2.14 -14.18 -4.36
C LEU A 111 -1.89 -12.68 -4.57
N GLU A 112 -2.83 -11.82 -4.15
CA GLU A 112 -2.66 -10.36 -4.18
C GLU A 112 -1.45 -9.95 -3.33
N GLY A 113 -1.34 -10.46 -2.10
CA GLY A 113 -0.22 -10.19 -1.22
C GLY A 113 1.13 -10.71 -1.72
N CYS A 114 1.16 -11.84 -2.44
CA CYS A 114 2.40 -12.42 -2.98
C CYS A 114 2.84 -11.79 -4.31
N CYS A 115 1.90 -11.61 -5.25
CA CYS A 115 2.21 -11.20 -6.62
C CYS A 115 2.13 -9.69 -6.83
N CYS A 116 1.35 -8.99 -6.01
CA CYS A 116 1.04 -7.57 -6.19
C CYS A 116 1.14 -6.79 -4.86
N PRO A 117 2.26 -6.89 -4.13
CA PRO A 117 2.34 -6.39 -2.76
C PRO A 117 2.03 -4.89 -2.66
N GLY A 118 2.56 -4.08 -3.57
CA GLY A 118 2.33 -2.63 -3.57
C GLY A 118 0.86 -2.25 -3.73
N MET A 119 0.12 -2.98 -4.59
CA MET A 119 -1.32 -2.77 -4.78
C MET A 119 -2.11 -3.26 -3.57
N ALA A 120 -1.69 -4.36 -2.93
CA ALA A 120 -2.33 -4.91 -1.73
C ALA A 120 -2.34 -3.92 -0.56
N VAL A 121 -1.18 -3.34 -0.26
CA VAL A 121 -1.02 -2.32 0.80
C VAL A 121 -1.82 -1.08 0.47
N SER A 122 -1.71 -0.62 -0.77
CA SER A 122 -2.38 0.58 -1.25
C SER A 122 -3.89 0.46 -1.18
N ALA A 123 -4.45 -0.69 -1.58
CA ALA A 123 -5.88 -0.95 -1.53
C ALA A 123 -6.41 -1.06 -0.09
N SER A 124 -5.68 -1.76 0.80
CA SER A 124 -6.05 -1.84 2.23
C SER A 124 -6.07 -0.47 2.89
N GLN A 125 -5.07 0.37 2.61
CA GLN A 125 -5.04 1.75 3.10
C GLN A 125 -6.15 2.59 2.47
N GLY A 126 -6.36 2.46 1.16
CA GLY A 126 -7.38 3.18 0.40
C GLY A 126 -8.80 2.96 0.93
N MET A 127 -9.14 1.74 1.35
CA MET A 127 -10.42 1.46 2.02
C MET A 127 -10.64 2.34 3.24
N VAL A 128 -9.64 2.40 4.14
CA VAL A 128 -9.72 3.22 5.36
C VAL A 128 -9.74 4.71 5.03
N MET A 129 -8.99 5.12 4.00
CA MET A 129 -9.02 6.51 3.53
C MET A 129 -10.39 6.90 2.97
N GLN A 130 -11.06 6.01 2.24
CA GLN A 130 -12.40 6.24 1.70
C GLN A 130 -13.44 6.29 2.81
N GLN A 131 -13.37 5.39 3.78
CA GLN A 131 -14.34 5.32 4.88
C GLN A 131 -14.32 6.59 5.75
N TYR A 132 -13.14 7.20 5.95
CA TYR A 132 -12.97 8.34 6.84
C TYR A 132 -12.64 9.66 6.13
N GLY A 133 -12.62 9.65 4.80
CA GLY A 133 -12.22 10.82 4.00
C GLY A 133 -10.83 11.33 4.37
N LEU A 134 -9.85 10.42 4.54
CA LEU A 134 -8.48 10.78 4.90
C LEU A 134 -7.69 11.20 3.66
N GLY A 135 -6.83 12.21 3.82
CA GLY A 135 -5.91 12.70 2.80
C GLY A 135 -4.48 12.22 3.03
N LEU A 136 -3.63 12.52 2.04
CA LEU A 136 -2.20 12.28 2.09
C LEU A 136 -1.47 13.49 2.68
N ASP A 137 -0.54 13.24 3.59
CA ASP A 137 0.36 14.27 4.11
C ASP A 137 1.56 14.52 3.18
N GLU A 138 2.23 15.67 3.32
CA GLU A 138 3.41 16.00 2.51
C GLU A 138 4.50 14.93 2.59
N ASP A 139 4.73 14.38 3.78
CA ASP A 139 5.72 13.32 4.01
C ASP A 139 5.33 12.04 3.28
N ASP A 140 4.04 11.73 3.18
CA ASP A 140 3.53 10.56 2.45
C ASP A 140 3.84 10.69 0.96
N VAL A 141 3.52 11.86 0.39
CA VAL A 141 3.74 12.14 -1.02
C VAL A 141 5.23 12.05 -1.36
N ARG A 142 6.11 12.63 -0.54
CA ARG A 142 7.56 12.58 -0.75
C ARG A 142 8.08 11.15 -0.76
N ILE A 143 7.68 10.36 0.24
CA ILE A 143 8.17 8.99 0.42
C ILE A 143 7.65 8.07 -0.69
N ILE A 144 6.38 8.18 -1.05
CA ILE A 144 5.79 7.37 -2.12
C ILE A 144 6.42 7.72 -3.48
N ARG A 145 6.62 9.01 -3.79
CA ARG A 145 7.32 9.45 -5.00
C ARG A 145 8.75 8.91 -5.04
N CYS A 146 9.47 8.97 -3.92
CA CYS A 146 10.82 8.43 -3.81
C CYS A 146 10.86 6.92 -4.06
N ASN A 147 9.96 6.17 -3.43
CA ASN A 147 9.84 4.72 -3.62
C ASN A 147 9.56 4.37 -5.09
N ASN A 148 8.59 5.03 -5.71
CA ASN A 148 8.24 4.78 -7.13
C ASN A 148 9.41 5.11 -8.07
N CYS A 149 10.17 6.17 -7.79
CA CYS A 149 11.35 6.53 -8.56
C CYS A 149 12.45 5.46 -8.46
N LEU A 150 12.72 4.95 -7.26
CA LEU A 150 13.70 3.87 -7.06
C LEU A 150 13.27 2.57 -7.75
N GLN A 151 11.99 2.21 -7.69
CA GLN A 151 11.47 1.03 -8.37
C GLN A 151 11.55 1.16 -9.90
N MET A 152 11.29 2.35 -10.45
CA MET A 152 11.50 2.62 -11.88
C MET A 152 12.97 2.52 -12.26
N LEU A 153 13.88 3.05 -11.44
CA LEU A 153 15.32 2.99 -11.68
C LEU A 153 15.84 1.55 -11.64
N ALA A 154 15.39 0.74 -10.68
CA ALA A 154 15.69 -0.68 -10.57
C ALA A 154 15.20 -1.49 -11.79
N CYS A 155 13.98 -1.22 -12.24
CA CYS A 155 13.43 -1.81 -13.45
C CYS A 155 14.25 -1.43 -14.70
N MET A 156 14.57 -0.15 -14.89
CA MET A 156 15.38 0.31 -16.01
C MET A 156 16.80 -0.28 -15.99
N ALA A 157 17.44 -0.34 -14.82
CA ALA A 157 18.76 -0.93 -14.66
C ALA A 157 18.75 -2.43 -15.02
N SER A 158 17.73 -3.16 -14.58
CA SER A 158 17.56 -4.58 -14.90
C SER A 158 17.32 -4.82 -16.40
N ILE A 159 16.51 -3.98 -17.05
CA ILE A 159 16.29 -4.06 -18.51
C ILE A 159 17.60 -3.76 -19.25
N LEU A 160 18.34 -2.73 -18.83
CA LEU A 160 19.60 -2.35 -19.48
C LEU A 160 20.64 -3.47 -19.37
N ASN A 161 20.73 -4.12 -18.21
CA ASN A 161 21.62 -5.26 -17.98
C ASN A 161 21.30 -6.46 -18.88
N ILE A 162 20.01 -6.72 -19.14
CA ILE A 162 19.59 -7.77 -20.09
C ILE A 162 19.96 -7.39 -21.53
N CYS A 163 19.91 -6.10 -21.87
CA CYS A 163 20.15 -5.61 -23.22
C CYS A 163 21.64 -5.40 -23.55
N ILE A 164 22.49 -5.17 -22.55
CA ILE A 164 23.93 -4.88 -22.71
C ILE A 164 24.71 -5.89 -21.88
N ASP A 165 25.28 -6.88 -22.55
CA ASP A 165 26.07 -7.95 -21.92
C ASP A 165 27.49 -7.42 -21.61
N PHE A 166 27.66 -6.78 -20.46
CA PHE A 166 28.93 -6.20 -19.99
C PHE A 166 29.39 -6.88 -18.70
N ASP A 167 30.60 -7.46 -18.71
CA ASP A 167 31.20 -8.10 -17.54
C ASP A 167 31.40 -7.08 -16.40
N GLY A 168 30.57 -7.17 -15.34
CA GLY A 168 30.69 -6.38 -14.11
C GLY A 168 29.45 -5.62 -13.66
N ASP A 169 28.45 -5.45 -14.53
CA ASP A 169 27.25 -4.65 -14.23
C ASP A 169 26.22 -5.38 -13.35
N ASP A 170 26.24 -6.71 -13.32
CA ASP A 170 25.36 -7.56 -12.50
C ASP A 170 25.39 -7.20 -11.00
N ALA A 171 26.59 -6.91 -10.48
CA ALA A 171 26.76 -6.54 -9.08
C ALA A 171 26.13 -5.16 -8.77
N VAL A 172 26.26 -4.21 -9.70
CA VAL A 172 25.70 -2.86 -9.56
C VAL A 172 24.18 -2.91 -9.63
N VAL A 173 23.63 -3.65 -10.59
CA VAL A 173 22.19 -3.85 -10.76
C VAL A 173 21.61 -4.59 -9.55
N GLY A 174 22.32 -5.60 -9.02
CA GLY A 174 21.95 -6.27 -7.79
C GLY A 174 21.85 -5.35 -6.58
N ILE A 175 22.81 -4.42 -6.42
CA ILE A 175 22.75 -3.41 -5.34
C ILE A 175 21.58 -2.46 -5.53
N ILE A 176 21.34 -1.99 -6.76
CA ILE A 176 20.22 -1.10 -7.07
C ILE A 176 18.88 -1.77 -6.72
N ASN A 177 18.68 -3.01 -7.16
CA ASN A 177 17.47 -3.79 -6.86
C ASN A 177 17.33 -4.01 -5.35
N ALA A 178 18.41 -4.39 -4.65
CA ALA A 178 18.37 -4.58 -3.20
C ALA A 178 17.99 -3.30 -2.44
N VAL A 179 18.53 -2.14 -2.84
CA VAL A 179 18.17 -0.85 -2.24
C VAL A 179 16.70 -0.53 -2.50
N ALA A 180 16.21 -0.75 -3.73
CA ALA A 180 14.82 -0.48 -4.08
C ALA A 180 13.86 -1.40 -3.30
N ASP A 181 14.19 -2.69 -3.15
CA ASP A 181 13.42 -3.66 -2.35
C ASP A 181 13.41 -3.31 -0.86
N ILE A 182 14.55 -2.92 -0.28
CA ILE A 182 14.63 -2.49 1.12
C ILE A 182 13.77 -1.26 1.36
N VAL A 183 13.84 -0.27 0.47
CA VAL A 183 13.02 0.94 0.57
C VAL A 183 11.54 0.58 0.43
N PHE A 184 11.19 -0.27 -0.52
CA PHE A 184 9.82 -0.75 -0.70
C PHE A 184 9.28 -1.47 0.55
N CYS A 185 10.05 -2.39 1.13
CA CYS A 185 9.68 -3.09 2.36
C CYS A 185 9.49 -2.11 3.53
N CYS A 186 10.38 -1.13 3.68
CA CYS A 186 10.24 -0.11 4.72
C CYS A 186 8.98 0.73 4.55
N VAL A 187 8.74 1.26 3.35
CA VAL A 187 7.60 2.14 3.05
C VAL A 187 6.28 1.40 3.15
N SER A 188 6.20 0.22 2.55
CA SER A 188 4.99 -0.61 2.59
C SER A 188 4.68 -1.11 4.01
N GLY A 189 5.71 -1.39 4.81
CA GLY A 189 5.55 -1.69 6.23
C GLY A 189 5.03 -0.48 7.02
N CYS A 190 5.52 0.73 6.74
CA CYS A 190 5.00 1.95 7.36
C CYS A 190 3.53 2.18 7.02
N MET A 191 3.14 1.99 5.76
CA MET A 191 1.74 2.12 5.32
C MET A 191 0.86 1.11 6.05
N THR A 192 1.29 -0.15 6.10
CA THR A 192 0.59 -1.24 6.81
C THR A 192 0.41 -0.95 8.29
N ALA A 193 1.49 -0.57 8.98
CA ALA A 193 1.47 -0.25 10.40
C ALA A 193 0.58 0.95 10.72
N ARG A 194 0.62 2.00 9.87
CA ARG A 194 -0.26 3.16 10.00
C ARG A 194 -1.73 2.79 9.86
N THR A 195 -2.09 2.05 8.81
CA THR A 195 -3.47 1.61 8.59
C THR A 195 -3.97 0.72 9.72
N TYR A 196 -3.12 -0.19 10.21
CA TYR A 196 -3.43 -1.02 11.36
C TYR A 196 -3.71 -0.18 12.61
N HIS A 197 -2.84 0.80 12.91
CA HIS A 197 -3.02 1.70 14.04
C HIS A 197 -4.32 2.50 13.94
N GLU A 198 -4.63 3.01 12.75
CA GLU A 198 -5.85 3.79 12.49
C GLU A 198 -7.12 2.96 12.76
N ILE A 199 -7.18 1.72 12.25
CA ILE A 199 -8.32 0.81 12.50
C ILE A 199 -8.44 0.53 14.00
N LYS A 200 -7.32 0.17 14.66
CA LYS A 200 -7.30 -0.20 16.08
C LYS A 200 -7.76 0.94 16.99
N GLU A 201 -7.30 2.16 16.73
CA GLU A 201 -7.70 3.35 17.49
C GLU A 201 -9.19 3.66 17.32
N ARG A 202 -9.71 3.54 16.10
CA ARG A 202 -11.13 3.79 15.82
C ARG A 202 -12.04 2.71 16.41
N GLU A 203 -11.60 1.46 16.44
CA GLU A 203 -12.29 0.36 17.13
C GLU A 203 -12.36 0.58 18.64
N ASN A 204 -11.29 1.12 19.24
CA ASN A 204 -11.29 1.43 20.67
C ASN A 204 -12.32 2.50 21.02
N GLU A 205 -12.49 3.49 20.14
CA GLU A 205 -13.47 4.58 20.28
C GLU A 205 -14.89 4.19 19.87
N ALA A 206 -15.05 3.17 19.03
CA ALA A 206 -16.36 2.72 18.57
C ALA A 206 -17.21 2.21 19.74
N PRO A 207 -18.53 2.55 19.78
CA PRO A 207 -19.45 1.95 20.74
C PRO A 207 -19.47 0.42 20.58
N GLU A 208 -19.62 -0.31 21.67
CA GLU A 208 -19.45 -1.79 21.71
C GLU A 208 -20.29 -2.54 20.66
N LYS A 209 -21.46 -2.01 20.30
CA LYS A 209 -22.34 -2.56 19.25
C LYS A 209 -21.74 -2.55 17.83
N TYR A 210 -20.77 -1.69 17.57
CA TYR A 210 -20.17 -1.48 16.24
C TYR A 210 -18.73 -1.98 16.14
N ARG A 211 -18.20 -2.58 17.21
CA ARG A 211 -16.87 -3.19 17.19
C ARG A 211 -16.88 -4.46 16.36
N MET A 212 -15.74 -4.76 15.74
CA MET A 212 -15.55 -6.02 15.02
C MET A 212 -15.83 -7.21 15.94
N GLU A 213 -16.64 -8.17 15.47
CA GLU A 213 -16.81 -9.46 16.14
C GLU A 213 -15.45 -10.20 16.13
N ARG A 214 -15.01 -10.62 17.33
CA ARG A 214 -13.65 -11.07 17.59
C ARG A 214 -13.47 -12.57 17.38
#